data_AF-A0A0G0V3T0-F1
#
_entry.id   AF-A0A0G0V3T0-F1
#
_cell.length_a   1.000
_cell.length_b   1.000
_cell.length_c   1.000
_cell.angle_alpha   90.00
_cell.angle_beta   90.00
_cell.angle_gamma   90.00
#
_symmetry.space_group_name_H-M   'P 1'
#
loop_
_entity.id
_entity.type
_entity.pdbx_description
1 polymer ?
#
loop_
_entity_poly.entity_id
_entity_poly.type
_entity_poly.pdbx_seq_one_letter_code
_entity_poly.pdbx_strand_id
1 'polypeptide(L)'
;MITFQNRHMRPNNQFKAVTRADSRIGILSDVDPTITFSGSVAPPPNPPLIKDDYKWSGASGELTGKTINVTFPSAGEFTQTLTVRNKSRTVRITVAAIGPAGIGFFPWLLENPTSAPIVLSCAINAATLSQTFYGNPDPPNLGNAVKHSYWNACITNLINSMAANEVTTAFERTGMNEPGMLENETIMDLENNADGRVIGEQLPYLIGQPLILGEIMNAAQSGTLTVLDAPYGNKAAGLLQPSY
;
A
#
# COMPACT_ATOMS: atom_id res chain seq x y z
N MET A 1 -1.47 17.15 -7.57
CA MET A 1 -2.52 16.18 -7.93
C MET A 1 -1.95 15.01 -8.80
N ILE A 2 -1.10 14.09 -8.25
CA ILE A 2 -0.43 12.89 -8.85
C ILE A 2 -1.32 11.63 -9.08
N THR A 3 -1.08 10.79 -10.10
CA THR A 3 -1.36 9.32 -10.11
C THR A 3 -0.50 8.68 -11.23
N PHE A 4 -0.38 7.36 -11.28
CA PHE A 4 0.70 6.59 -11.92
C PHE A 4 0.25 5.86 -13.17
N GLN A 5 1.20 5.48 -14.02
CA GLN A 5 0.99 4.48 -15.05
C GLN A 5 2.19 3.53 -15.04
N ASN A 6 1.96 2.31 -14.55
CA ASN A 6 2.88 1.18 -14.61
C ASN A 6 2.58 0.42 -15.92
N ARG A 7 3.60 -0.12 -16.58
CA ARG A 7 3.51 -1.05 -17.72
C ARG A 7 2.51 -2.20 -17.49
N HIS A 8 2.30 -2.62 -16.24
CA HIS A 8 1.43 -3.74 -15.87
C HIS A 8 -0.01 -3.30 -15.52
N MET A 9 -0.28 -1.99 -15.40
CA MET A 9 -1.65 -1.49 -15.29
C MET A 9 -2.35 -1.53 -16.67
N ARG A 10 -3.62 -1.97 -16.68
CA ARG A 10 -4.36 -2.24 -17.94
C ARG A 10 -4.45 -0.97 -18.83
N PRO A 11 -4.31 -1.07 -20.17
CA PRO A 11 -4.02 0.10 -21.03
C PRO A 11 -5.09 1.20 -21.14
N ASN A 12 -6.31 1.02 -20.61
CA ASN A 12 -7.49 1.81 -20.98
C ASN A 12 -8.16 2.62 -19.84
N ASN A 13 -7.55 2.69 -18.65
CA ASN A 13 -8.12 3.44 -17.52
C ASN A 13 -7.61 4.90 -17.48
N GLN A 14 -8.53 5.86 -17.34
CA GLN A 14 -8.29 7.31 -17.52
C GLN A 14 -7.56 8.00 -16.34
N PHE A 15 -7.50 9.34 -16.31
CA PHE A 15 -6.52 10.15 -15.58
C PHE A 15 -7.11 10.97 -14.37
N LYS A 16 -6.37 11.15 -13.25
CA LYS A 16 -6.71 11.72 -11.89
C LYS A 16 -5.47 11.67 -10.97
N ALA A 17 -5.58 12.04 -9.69
CA ALA A 17 -4.66 13.01 -9.15
C ALA A 17 -4.67 13.14 -7.59
N VAL A 18 -3.50 13.34 -6.94
CA VAL A 18 -3.12 13.46 -5.49
C VAL A 18 -2.58 14.86 -5.03
N THR A 19 -3.32 15.60 -4.20
CA THR A 19 -3.06 17.04 -3.88
C THR A 19 -2.35 17.31 -2.55
N ARG A 20 -2.12 16.30 -1.72
CA ARG A 20 -1.66 16.46 -0.33
C ARG A 20 -0.13 16.61 -0.24
N ALA A 21 0.33 17.01 0.96
CA ALA A 21 1.76 17.17 1.25
C ALA A 21 2.46 15.82 1.50
N ASP A 22 1.77 14.90 2.17
CA ASP A 22 2.31 13.63 2.66
C ASP A 22 1.58 12.44 2.04
N SER A 23 1.59 12.36 0.72
CA SER A 23 0.97 11.22 0.03
C SER A 23 1.95 10.07 -0.15
N ARG A 24 1.39 8.86 -0.13
CA ARG A 24 2.12 7.60 -0.36
C ARG A 24 1.45 6.80 -1.47
N ILE A 25 2.27 6.07 -2.23
CA ILE A 25 1.91 5.42 -3.49
C ILE A 25 2.27 3.95 -3.36
N GLY A 26 1.35 3.04 -3.67
CA GLY A 26 1.68 1.63 -3.89
C GLY A 26 1.99 1.34 -5.36
N ILE A 27 2.99 0.48 -5.60
CA ILE A 27 3.29 -0.12 -6.90
C ILE A 27 3.47 -1.63 -6.74
N LEU A 28 2.59 -2.42 -7.35
CA LEU A 28 2.74 -3.88 -7.42
C LEU A 28 3.57 -4.22 -8.66
N SER A 29 4.63 -5.02 -8.50
CA SER A 29 5.37 -5.52 -9.66
C SER A 29 6.21 -6.78 -9.40
N ASP A 30 6.35 -7.57 -10.45
CA ASP A 30 7.25 -8.71 -10.62
C ASP A 30 8.56 -8.33 -11.35
N VAL A 31 8.58 -7.23 -12.11
CA VAL A 31 9.76 -6.77 -12.89
C VAL A 31 9.79 -5.25 -13.08
N ASP A 32 10.85 -4.61 -12.57
CA ASP A 32 11.30 -3.23 -12.86
C ASP A 32 10.19 -2.23 -13.25
N PRO A 33 9.21 -1.97 -12.36
CA PRO A 33 8.08 -1.13 -12.70
C PRO A 33 8.57 0.26 -13.08
N THR A 34 8.13 0.73 -14.24
CA THR A 34 8.46 2.05 -14.74
C THR A 34 7.22 2.94 -14.68
N ILE A 35 7.38 4.12 -14.08
CA ILE A 35 6.31 5.10 -13.84
C ILE A 35 6.62 6.40 -14.53
N THR A 36 5.62 6.94 -15.21
CA THR A 36 5.58 8.32 -15.68
C THR A 36 5.14 9.26 -14.55
N PHE A 37 6.00 10.21 -14.15
CA PHE A 37 5.62 11.35 -13.30
C PHE A 37 5.50 12.62 -14.15
N SER A 38 4.53 13.50 -13.85
CA SER A 38 4.41 14.81 -14.49
C SER A 38 4.20 15.93 -13.47
N GLY A 39 4.65 17.14 -13.79
CA GLY A 39 4.52 18.34 -12.96
C GLY A 39 3.56 19.36 -13.56
N SER A 40 2.83 20.08 -12.71
CA SER A 40 2.02 21.24 -13.09
C SER A 40 1.97 22.28 -11.98
N VAL A 41 1.58 23.49 -12.36
CA VAL A 41 1.51 24.65 -11.48
C VAL A 41 0.19 25.35 -11.82
N ALA A 42 -0.74 25.39 -10.86
CA ALA A 42 -2.13 25.86 -11.06
C ALA A 42 -2.49 26.96 -10.04
N PRO A 43 -2.78 28.21 -10.45
CA PRO A 43 -2.95 28.68 -11.83
C PRO A 43 -1.65 28.70 -12.66
N PRO A 44 -1.71 28.48 -13.98
CA PRO A 44 -0.52 28.54 -14.83
C PRO A 44 0.20 29.90 -14.68
N PRO A 45 1.51 29.92 -14.39
CA PRO A 45 2.22 31.16 -14.14
C PRO A 45 2.50 31.92 -15.45
N ASN A 46 2.58 33.25 -15.32
CA ASN A 46 3.01 34.15 -16.38
C ASN A 46 4.30 34.88 -15.92
N PRO A 47 5.44 34.75 -16.62
CA PRO A 47 5.66 33.97 -17.83
C PRO A 47 5.55 32.44 -17.59
N PRO A 48 5.20 31.66 -18.64
CA PRO A 48 5.14 30.20 -18.59
C PRO A 48 6.40 29.54 -18.05
N LEU A 49 6.24 28.29 -17.59
CA LEU A 49 7.36 27.48 -17.11
C LEU A 49 8.10 26.82 -18.28
N ILE A 50 9.42 26.92 -18.29
CA ILE A 50 10.30 26.21 -19.23
C ILE A 50 10.72 24.85 -18.69
N LYS A 51 11.45 24.04 -19.49
CA LYS A 51 11.91 22.70 -19.07
C LYS A 51 12.65 22.73 -17.73
N ASP A 52 13.58 23.67 -17.59
CA ASP A 52 14.52 23.73 -16.46
C ASP A 52 13.91 24.36 -15.19
N ASP A 53 12.69 24.89 -15.29
CA ASP A 53 11.89 25.24 -14.11
C ASP A 53 11.47 23.97 -13.34
N TYR A 54 11.35 22.80 -13.99
CA TYR A 54 10.97 21.54 -13.35
C TYR A 54 12.20 20.68 -13.06
N LYS A 55 12.54 20.53 -11.78
CA LYS A 55 13.67 19.72 -11.30
C LYS A 55 13.15 18.55 -10.46
N TRP A 56 13.67 17.36 -10.71
CA TRP A 56 13.25 16.12 -10.08
C TRP A 56 14.41 15.46 -9.36
N SER A 57 14.17 14.94 -8.16
CA SER A 57 15.18 14.27 -7.34
C SER A 57 14.58 13.14 -6.50
N GLY A 58 15.42 12.22 -6.01
CA GLY A 58 15.00 11.02 -5.29
C GLY A 58 15.23 9.76 -6.13
N ALA A 59 14.22 8.89 -6.24
CA ALA A 59 14.29 7.62 -6.97
C ALA A 59 14.76 7.75 -8.43
N SER A 60 14.42 8.87 -9.09
CA SER A 60 14.87 9.19 -10.46
C SER A 60 16.35 9.57 -10.60
N GLY A 61 17.07 9.83 -9.51
CA GLY A 61 18.22 10.73 -9.54
C GLY A 61 17.81 12.15 -9.97
N GLU A 62 18.78 12.99 -10.36
CA GLU A 62 18.51 14.37 -10.81
C GLU A 62 18.06 14.41 -12.28
N LEU A 63 16.80 14.79 -12.53
CA LEU A 63 16.22 14.94 -13.89
C LEU A 63 15.54 16.31 -14.08
N THR A 64 15.36 16.73 -15.33
CA THR A 64 14.66 17.98 -15.68
C THR A 64 13.56 17.81 -16.72
N GLY A 65 12.52 18.63 -16.60
CA GLY A 65 11.41 18.71 -17.55
C GLY A 65 10.06 18.41 -16.93
N LYS A 66 8.99 18.75 -17.66
CA LYS A 66 7.61 18.64 -17.14
C LYS A 66 7.18 17.20 -16.85
N THR A 67 7.77 16.22 -17.51
CA THR A 67 7.44 14.79 -17.36
C THR A 67 8.74 13.99 -17.36
N ILE A 68 8.83 12.99 -16.47
CA ILE A 68 9.94 12.05 -16.36
C ILE A 68 9.42 10.61 -16.25
N ASN A 69 10.26 9.64 -16.59
CA ASN A 69 10.01 8.23 -16.32
C ASN A 69 11.00 7.74 -15.26
N VAL A 70 10.54 6.93 -14.31
CA VAL A 70 11.35 6.39 -13.21
C VAL A 70 11.14 4.89 -13.14
N THR A 71 12.21 4.12 -13.18
CA THR A 71 12.22 2.67 -13.05
C THR A 71 12.71 2.30 -11.65
N PHE A 72 11.97 1.42 -10.95
CA PHE A 72 12.34 0.96 -9.62
C PHE A 72 12.91 -0.46 -9.73
N PRO A 73 14.21 -0.70 -9.47
CA PRO A 73 14.87 -1.97 -9.76
C PRO A 73 14.60 -3.07 -8.71
N SER A 74 13.86 -2.76 -7.65
CA SER A 74 13.52 -3.70 -6.59
C SER A 74 12.29 -3.24 -5.82
N ALA A 75 11.71 -4.15 -5.04
CA ALA A 75 10.83 -3.77 -3.94
C ALA A 75 11.56 -2.90 -2.91
N GLY A 76 10.83 -2.06 -2.19
CA GLY A 76 11.35 -1.16 -1.16
C GLY A 76 10.59 0.17 -1.06
N GLU A 77 11.03 1.00 -0.12
CA GLU A 77 10.56 2.37 0.07
C GLU A 77 11.42 3.36 -0.71
N PHE A 78 10.77 4.27 -1.42
CA PHE A 78 11.40 5.31 -2.21
C PHE A 78 10.72 6.66 -1.99
N THR A 79 11.39 7.74 -2.41
CA THR A 79 10.79 9.07 -2.48
C THR A 79 11.03 9.68 -3.85
N GLN A 80 10.06 10.45 -4.34
CA GLN A 80 10.23 11.27 -5.53
C GLN A 80 9.85 12.71 -5.21
N THR A 81 10.74 13.65 -5.50
CA THR A 81 10.53 15.08 -5.29
C THR A 81 10.44 15.78 -6.65
N LEU A 82 9.47 16.68 -6.78
CA LEU A 82 9.43 17.72 -7.81
C LEU A 82 9.69 19.06 -7.14
N THR A 83 10.62 19.84 -7.68
CA THR A 83 10.86 21.24 -7.33
C THR A 83 10.59 22.13 -8.55
N VAL A 84 9.79 23.19 -8.36
CA VAL A 84 9.54 24.22 -9.37
C VAL A 84 9.72 25.61 -8.76
N ARG A 85 10.59 26.44 -9.34
CA ARG A 85 10.89 27.81 -8.87
C ARG A 85 10.99 27.91 -7.33
N ASN A 86 11.85 27.07 -6.74
CA ASN A 86 12.12 26.94 -5.28
C ASN A 86 10.97 26.39 -4.41
N LYS A 87 9.92 25.83 -5.00
CA LYS A 87 8.80 25.19 -4.28
C LYS A 87 8.78 23.70 -4.57
N SER A 88 8.79 22.88 -3.52
CA SER A 88 8.95 21.43 -3.64
C SER A 88 7.72 20.66 -3.17
N ARG A 89 7.48 19.49 -3.77
CA ARG A 89 6.61 18.44 -3.25
C ARG A 89 7.36 17.12 -3.33
N THR A 90 7.36 16.39 -2.22
CA THR A 90 7.85 15.02 -2.14
C THR A 90 6.64 14.09 -2.05
N VAL A 91 6.78 12.90 -2.62
CA VAL A 91 5.83 11.80 -2.44
C VAL A 91 6.60 10.54 -2.04
N ARG A 92 6.02 9.74 -1.14
CA ARG A 92 6.56 8.43 -0.73
C ARG A 92 6.02 7.33 -1.64
N ILE A 93 6.82 6.31 -1.88
CA ILE A 93 6.55 5.27 -2.88
C ILE A 93 6.94 3.92 -2.28
N THR A 94 5.95 3.07 -2.01
CA THR A 94 6.17 1.64 -1.75
C THR A 94 6.19 0.90 -3.08
N VAL A 95 7.26 0.16 -3.37
CA VAL A 95 7.25 -0.91 -4.38
C VAL A 95 7.14 -2.24 -3.65
N ALA A 96 6.07 -2.98 -3.88
CA ALA A 96 5.85 -4.30 -3.30
C ALA A 96 6.06 -5.38 -4.37
N ALA A 97 6.87 -6.39 -4.05
CA ALA A 97 7.10 -7.51 -4.93
C ALA A 97 5.85 -8.39 -5.06
N ILE A 98 5.47 -8.69 -6.30
CA ILE A 98 4.64 -9.84 -6.64
C ILE A 98 5.49 -11.10 -6.45
N GLY A 99 5.70 -11.49 -5.19
CA GLY A 99 6.21 -12.81 -4.86
C GLY A 99 5.23 -13.90 -5.31
N PRO A 100 5.62 -15.18 -5.30
CA PRO A 100 4.71 -16.26 -5.66
C PRO A 100 3.41 -16.12 -4.85
N ALA A 101 2.28 -16.29 -5.54
CA ALA A 101 1.03 -16.53 -4.85
C ALA A 101 1.22 -17.84 -4.07
N GLY A 102 1.03 -17.80 -2.74
CA GLY A 102 0.74 -19.02 -2.01
C GLY A 102 -0.57 -19.62 -2.53
N ILE A 103 -0.94 -20.79 -2.04
CA ILE A 103 -2.15 -21.49 -2.50
C ILE A 103 -3.45 -20.68 -2.28
N GLY A 104 -3.41 -19.64 -1.44
CA GLY A 104 -4.52 -18.71 -1.24
C GLY A 104 -5.52 -19.19 -0.20
N PHE A 105 -6.37 -18.29 0.29
CA PHE A 105 -7.23 -18.54 1.44
C PHE A 105 -8.04 -19.84 1.34
N PHE A 106 -8.85 -20.02 0.30
CA PHE A 106 -9.74 -21.19 0.19
C PHE A 106 -8.98 -22.52 0.00
N PRO A 107 -8.00 -22.65 -0.93
CA PRO A 107 -7.21 -23.87 -1.03
C PRO A 107 -6.43 -24.19 0.24
N TRP A 108 -5.86 -23.18 0.92
CA TRP A 108 -5.14 -23.40 2.18
C TRP A 108 -6.01 -24.01 3.28
N LEU A 109 -7.26 -23.54 3.43
CA LEU A 109 -8.20 -24.11 4.40
C LEU A 109 -8.57 -25.57 4.10
N LEU A 110 -8.60 -25.96 2.81
CA LEU A 110 -8.87 -27.35 2.39
C LEU A 110 -7.68 -28.26 2.68
N GLU A 111 -6.45 -27.78 2.48
CA GLU A 111 -5.22 -28.54 2.73
C GLU A 111 -4.86 -28.60 4.23
N ASN A 112 -5.32 -27.64 5.05
CA ASN A 112 -4.99 -27.51 6.47
C ASN A 112 -6.21 -27.58 7.40
N PRO A 113 -7.04 -28.65 7.37
CA PRO A 113 -8.33 -28.71 8.06
C PRO A 113 -8.23 -28.59 9.59
N THR A 114 -7.11 -28.99 10.21
CA THR A 114 -6.86 -28.83 11.65
C THR A 114 -6.66 -27.36 12.05
N SER A 115 -6.03 -26.57 11.18
CA SER A 115 -5.68 -25.16 11.42
C SER A 115 -6.73 -24.19 10.89
N ALA A 116 -7.57 -24.63 9.95
CA ALA A 116 -8.63 -23.83 9.35
C ALA A 116 -9.58 -23.14 10.36
N PRO A 117 -10.03 -23.77 11.48
CA PRO A 117 -10.85 -23.10 12.47
C PRO A 117 -10.15 -21.92 13.16
N ILE A 118 -8.83 -22.01 13.37
CA ILE A 118 -8.02 -20.94 13.98
C ILE A 118 -7.94 -19.75 13.02
N VAL A 119 -7.60 -20.01 11.75
CA VAL A 119 -7.53 -18.99 10.69
C VAL A 119 -8.86 -18.26 10.52
N LEU A 120 -9.99 -18.99 10.50
CA LEU A 120 -11.34 -18.43 10.42
C LEU A 120 -11.69 -17.58 11.66
N SER A 121 -11.34 -18.05 12.86
CA SER A 121 -11.54 -17.27 14.10
C SER A 121 -10.72 -15.97 14.08
N CYS A 122 -9.46 -16.01 13.64
CA CYS A 122 -8.62 -14.83 13.48
C CYS A 122 -9.23 -13.82 12.48
N ALA A 123 -9.79 -14.30 11.36
CA ALA A 123 -10.43 -13.45 10.36
C ALA A 123 -11.71 -12.76 10.89
N ILE A 124 -12.58 -13.52 11.56
CA ILE A 124 -13.82 -13.00 12.17
C ILE A 124 -13.50 -11.95 13.23
N ASN A 125 -12.48 -12.21 14.06
CA ASN A 125 -12.04 -11.28 15.09
C ASN A 125 -11.44 -10.00 14.48
N ALA A 126 -10.57 -10.12 13.46
CA ALA A 126 -10.03 -8.98 12.74
C ALA A 126 -11.12 -8.06 12.18
N ALA A 127 -12.11 -8.63 11.50
CA ALA A 127 -13.26 -7.89 10.94
C ALA A 127 -14.10 -7.23 12.05
N THR A 128 -14.37 -7.96 13.14
CA THR A 128 -15.14 -7.45 14.29
C THR A 128 -14.43 -6.29 14.96
N LEU A 129 -13.13 -6.42 15.25
CA LEU A 129 -12.32 -5.38 15.89
C LEU A 129 -12.25 -4.11 15.03
N SER A 130 -11.98 -4.27 13.73
CA SER A 130 -12.00 -3.16 12.78
C SER A 130 -13.36 -2.45 12.76
N GLN A 131 -14.46 -3.22 12.75
CA GLN A 131 -15.82 -2.66 12.80
C GLN A 131 -16.09 -1.91 14.10
N THR A 132 -15.68 -2.47 15.24
CA THR A 132 -15.91 -1.90 16.58
C THR A 132 -15.13 -0.60 16.81
N PHE A 133 -13.87 -0.52 16.39
CA PHE A 133 -13.02 0.64 16.67
C PHE A 133 -13.09 1.75 15.60
N TYR A 134 -13.39 1.40 14.34
CA TYR A 134 -13.27 2.34 13.21
C TYR A 134 -14.54 2.53 12.38
N GLY A 135 -15.55 1.66 12.51
CA GLY A 135 -16.86 1.83 11.87
C GLY A 135 -16.87 1.66 10.36
N ASN A 136 -17.03 0.40 9.91
CA ASN A 136 -17.04 -0.05 8.51
C ASN A 136 -15.66 0.05 7.79
N PRO A 137 -14.93 -1.07 7.56
CA PRO A 137 -13.52 -1.03 7.14
C PRO A 137 -13.16 -0.43 5.77
N ASP A 138 -14.11 -0.16 4.87
CA ASP A 138 -13.81 0.22 3.48
C ASP A 138 -13.76 1.75 3.27
N PRO A 139 -12.87 2.32 2.41
CA PRO A 139 -11.71 1.76 1.70
C PRO A 139 -10.40 2.17 2.46
N PRO A 140 -9.14 2.02 1.96
CA PRO A 140 -7.95 1.92 2.79
C PRO A 140 -7.80 3.05 3.82
N ASN A 141 -8.00 2.65 5.07
CA ASN A 141 -8.06 3.47 6.25
C ASN A 141 -7.46 2.69 7.43
N LEU A 142 -7.35 3.33 8.60
CA LEU A 142 -6.73 2.73 9.77
C LEU A 142 -7.47 1.48 10.29
N GLY A 143 -8.78 1.37 10.06
CA GLY A 143 -9.55 0.16 10.35
C GLY A 143 -9.12 -1.02 9.48
N ASN A 144 -9.00 -0.83 8.16
CA ASN A 144 -8.51 -1.88 7.27
C ASN A 144 -7.06 -2.28 7.59
N ALA A 145 -6.19 -1.30 7.90
CA ALA A 145 -4.82 -1.55 8.34
C ALA A 145 -4.78 -2.42 9.62
N VAL A 146 -5.61 -2.09 10.62
CA VAL A 146 -5.77 -2.88 11.86
C VAL A 146 -6.34 -4.27 11.58
N LYS A 147 -7.31 -4.41 10.67
CA LYS A 147 -7.90 -5.70 10.25
C LYS A 147 -6.80 -6.66 9.76
N HIS A 148 -6.02 -6.22 8.77
CA HIS A 148 -5.00 -7.05 8.11
C HIS A 148 -3.81 -7.36 9.03
N SER A 149 -3.38 -6.37 9.82
CA SER A 149 -2.33 -6.55 10.83
C SER A 149 -2.74 -7.55 11.92
N TYR A 150 -3.94 -7.40 12.49
CA TYR A 150 -4.44 -8.31 13.53
C TYR A 150 -4.61 -9.73 13.00
N TRP A 151 -5.13 -9.88 11.78
CA TRP A 151 -5.33 -11.19 11.17
C TRP A 151 -3.99 -11.94 11.01
N ASN A 152 -2.95 -11.26 10.56
CA ASN A 152 -1.60 -11.83 10.46
C ASN A 152 -0.97 -12.13 11.81
N ALA A 153 -1.06 -11.22 12.78
CA ALA A 153 -0.51 -11.43 14.12
C ALA A 153 -1.16 -12.64 14.82
N CYS A 154 -2.47 -12.78 14.67
CA CYS A 154 -3.25 -13.90 15.22
C CYS A 154 -2.84 -15.25 14.60
N ILE A 155 -2.75 -15.36 13.28
CA ILE A 155 -2.28 -16.60 12.62
C ILE A 155 -0.82 -16.89 12.97
N THR A 156 0.02 -15.85 13.05
CA THR A 156 1.45 -16.00 13.32
C THR A 156 1.72 -16.51 14.74
N ASN A 157 1.05 -15.94 15.74
CA ASN A 157 1.23 -16.34 17.14
C ASN A 157 0.61 -17.71 17.46
N LEU A 158 -0.47 -18.10 16.77
CA LEU A 158 -1.18 -19.36 17.04
C LEU A 158 -0.75 -20.53 16.16
N ILE A 159 -0.15 -20.26 14.98
CA ILE A 159 0.29 -21.29 14.02
C ILE A 159 1.76 -21.04 13.65
N ASN A 160 2.05 -20.04 12.82
CA ASN A 160 3.37 -19.50 12.46
C ASN A 160 3.25 -18.47 11.32
N SER A 161 4.33 -17.73 11.05
CA SER A 161 4.37 -16.70 10.00
C SER A 161 4.32 -17.23 8.57
N MET A 162 4.71 -18.49 8.34
CA MET A 162 4.57 -19.17 7.04
C MET A 162 3.08 -19.35 6.68
N ALA A 163 2.29 -19.92 7.59
CA ALA A 163 0.84 -20.03 7.45
C ALA A 163 0.16 -18.67 7.25
N ALA A 164 0.56 -17.64 8.02
CA ALA A 164 0.03 -16.28 7.83
C ALA A 164 0.28 -15.74 6.42
N ASN A 165 1.49 -15.95 5.89
CA ASN A 165 1.87 -15.54 4.53
C ASN A 165 1.12 -16.35 3.43
N GLU A 166 1.00 -17.67 3.59
CA GLU A 166 0.30 -18.54 2.63
C GLU A 166 -1.22 -18.34 2.58
N VAL A 167 -1.81 -17.83 3.67
CA VAL A 167 -3.24 -17.54 3.77
C VAL A 167 -3.54 -16.11 3.35
N THR A 168 -3.01 -15.12 4.07
CA THR A 168 -3.44 -13.71 3.96
C THR A 168 -2.72 -12.99 2.83
N THR A 169 -1.39 -13.10 2.76
CA THR A 169 -0.57 -12.44 1.75
C THR A 169 -0.78 -13.09 0.38
N ALA A 170 -1.11 -14.38 0.34
CA ALA A 170 -1.59 -15.02 -0.87
C ALA A 170 -3.01 -14.57 -1.27
N PHE A 171 -3.93 -14.37 -0.32
CA PHE A 171 -5.28 -13.84 -0.61
C PHE A 171 -5.22 -12.50 -1.35
N GLU A 172 -4.46 -11.53 -0.81
CA GLU A 172 -4.25 -10.23 -1.48
C GLU A 172 -3.66 -10.38 -2.89
N ARG A 173 -2.75 -11.35 -3.07
CA ARG A 173 -2.14 -11.64 -4.38
C ARG A 173 -3.09 -12.33 -5.36
N THR A 174 -3.96 -13.23 -4.91
CA THR A 174 -4.92 -13.91 -5.79
C THR A 174 -5.93 -12.94 -6.41
N GLY A 175 -6.29 -11.88 -5.69
CA GLY A 175 -7.16 -10.82 -6.19
C GLY A 175 -6.55 -9.98 -7.31
N MET A 176 -5.22 -9.90 -7.47
CA MET A 176 -4.55 -8.93 -8.38
C MET A 176 -4.92 -9.05 -9.86
N ASN A 177 -5.54 -10.17 -10.29
CA ASN A 177 -6.06 -10.33 -11.65
C ASN A 177 -7.50 -9.84 -11.83
N GLU A 178 -8.21 -9.46 -10.76
CA GLU A 178 -9.62 -9.06 -10.83
C GLU A 178 -9.81 -7.61 -11.34
N PRO A 179 -10.79 -7.36 -12.23
CA PRO A 179 -11.07 -6.00 -12.69
C PRO A 179 -11.65 -5.14 -11.55
N GLY A 180 -10.92 -4.10 -11.14
CA GLY A 180 -11.40 -3.13 -10.14
C GLY A 180 -10.57 -3.10 -8.84
N MET A 181 -9.60 -3.99 -8.69
CA MET A 181 -8.65 -3.96 -7.56
C MET A 181 -7.95 -2.62 -7.43
N LEU A 182 -7.73 -2.22 -6.18
CA LEU A 182 -7.13 -0.95 -5.81
C LEU A 182 -5.69 -1.21 -5.36
N GLU A 183 -4.70 -0.95 -6.22
CA GLU A 183 -3.27 -1.28 -5.94
C GLU A 183 -2.76 -0.67 -4.62
N ASN A 184 -3.26 0.52 -4.24
CA ASN A 184 -3.00 1.14 -2.93
C ASN A 184 -3.61 0.37 -1.75
N GLU A 185 -4.79 -0.22 -1.91
CA GLU A 185 -5.40 -1.07 -0.87
C GLU A 185 -4.60 -2.36 -0.73
N THR A 186 -4.36 -3.06 -1.84
CA THR A 186 -3.56 -4.30 -1.86
C THR A 186 -2.17 -4.10 -1.25
N ILE A 187 -1.51 -2.96 -1.48
CA ILE A 187 -0.19 -2.71 -0.89
C ILE A 187 -0.24 -2.31 0.57
N MET A 188 -1.20 -1.48 0.95
CA MET A 188 -1.46 -1.21 2.37
C MET A 188 -1.71 -2.53 3.11
N ASP A 189 -2.48 -3.45 2.51
CA ASP A 189 -2.81 -4.74 3.10
C ASP A 189 -1.58 -5.66 3.14
N LEU A 190 -0.77 -5.73 2.07
CA LEU A 190 0.49 -6.48 2.06
C LEU A 190 1.53 -5.98 3.08
N GLU A 191 1.64 -4.67 3.28
CA GLU A 191 2.52 -4.07 4.30
C GLU A 191 2.03 -4.39 5.71
N ASN A 192 0.76 -4.09 6.00
CA ASN A 192 0.15 -4.38 7.31
C ASN A 192 0.13 -5.89 7.62
N ASN A 193 -0.01 -6.74 6.60
CA ASN A 193 0.18 -8.19 6.75
C ASN A 193 1.60 -8.51 7.23
N ALA A 194 2.64 -7.82 6.74
CA ALA A 194 4.02 -8.01 7.20
C ALA A 194 4.24 -7.50 8.64
N ASP A 195 3.76 -6.30 8.96
CA ASP A 195 3.84 -5.74 10.32
C ASP A 195 3.11 -6.63 11.33
N GLY A 196 1.93 -7.14 10.97
CA GLY A 196 1.18 -8.10 11.75
C GLY A 196 1.97 -9.38 12.03
N ARG A 197 2.71 -9.93 11.06
CA ARG A 197 3.58 -11.10 11.30
C ARG A 197 4.70 -10.76 12.29
N VAL A 198 5.37 -9.61 12.14
CA VAL A 198 6.44 -9.18 13.05
C VAL A 198 5.92 -9.05 14.49
N ILE A 199 4.74 -8.45 14.68
CA ILE A 199 4.09 -8.36 15.99
C ILE A 199 3.74 -9.75 16.54
N GLY A 200 3.20 -10.64 15.70
CA GLY A 200 2.86 -12.01 16.09
C GLY A 200 4.05 -12.88 16.50
N GLU A 201 5.23 -12.69 15.89
CA GLU A 201 6.48 -13.38 16.23
C GLU A 201 7.13 -12.89 17.52
N GLN A 202 6.92 -11.61 17.88
CA GLN A 202 7.46 -11.01 19.11
C GLN A 202 6.66 -11.38 20.36
N LEU A 203 5.39 -11.75 20.20
CA LEU A 203 4.53 -12.18 21.30
C LEU A 203 4.80 -13.64 21.68
N PRO A 204 4.93 -13.98 22.99
CA PRO A 204 5.01 -15.37 23.43
C PRO A 204 3.88 -16.25 22.87
N TYR A 205 4.21 -17.50 22.57
CA TYR A 205 3.34 -18.46 21.89
C TYR A 205 2.05 -18.77 22.68
N LEU A 206 0.92 -18.92 21.97
CA LEU A 206 -0.43 -19.17 22.53
C LEU A 206 -0.91 -18.10 23.52
N ILE A 207 -0.45 -16.86 23.36
CA ILE A 207 -0.98 -15.74 24.11
C ILE A 207 -2.42 -15.45 23.68
N GLY A 208 -3.27 -15.15 24.65
CA GLY A 208 -4.65 -14.78 24.41
C GLY A 208 -4.78 -13.55 23.50
N GLN A 209 -5.80 -13.59 22.65
CA GLN A 209 -6.22 -12.52 21.72
C GLN A 209 -6.18 -11.08 22.28
N PRO A 210 -6.44 -10.79 23.58
CA PRO A 210 -6.33 -9.43 24.12
C PRO A 210 -4.95 -8.77 24.01
N LEU A 211 -3.83 -9.50 24.14
CA LEU A 211 -2.49 -8.90 24.02
C LEU A 211 -2.13 -8.61 22.55
N ILE A 212 -2.54 -9.49 21.63
CA ILE A 212 -2.43 -9.24 20.18
C ILE A 212 -3.18 -7.95 19.81
N LEU A 213 -4.40 -7.77 20.33
CA LEU A 213 -5.15 -6.53 20.13
C LEU A 213 -4.41 -5.31 20.71
N GLY A 214 -3.85 -5.43 21.91
CA GLY A 214 -3.07 -4.35 22.54
C GLY A 214 -1.95 -3.83 21.65
N GLU A 215 -1.09 -4.73 21.14
CA GLU A 215 0.04 -4.32 20.30
C GLU A 215 -0.38 -3.79 18.93
N ILE A 216 -1.44 -4.34 18.32
CA ILE A 216 -1.97 -3.81 17.05
C ILE A 216 -2.53 -2.39 17.24
N MET A 217 -3.21 -2.11 18.36
CA MET A 217 -3.68 -0.76 18.67
C MET A 217 -2.54 0.19 19.02
N ASN A 218 -1.47 -0.29 19.68
CA ASN A 218 -0.24 0.48 19.90
C ASN A 218 0.40 0.87 18.55
N ALA A 219 0.56 -0.09 17.63
CA ALA A 219 1.11 0.13 16.30
C ALA A 219 0.26 1.09 15.44
N ALA A 220 -1.06 1.03 15.58
CA ALA A 220 -1.98 1.96 14.95
C ALA A 220 -1.83 3.39 15.50
N GLN A 221 -1.70 3.55 16.82
CA GLN A 221 -1.57 4.84 17.49
C GLN A 221 -0.20 5.49 17.33
N SER A 222 0.87 4.70 17.23
CA SER A 222 2.23 5.18 16.94
C SER A 222 2.45 5.58 15.48
N GLY A 223 1.50 5.29 14.60
CA GLY A 223 1.67 5.47 13.14
C GLY A 223 2.64 4.47 12.52
N THR A 224 2.83 3.32 13.16
CA THR A 224 3.61 2.20 12.59
C THR A 224 2.86 1.54 11.45
N LEU A 225 1.54 1.33 11.60
CA LEU A 225 0.72 0.72 10.56
C LEU A 225 0.58 1.64 9.34
N THR A 226 0.71 1.05 8.15
CA THR A 226 0.56 1.77 6.89
C THR A 226 -0.90 2.08 6.61
N VAL A 227 -1.18 3.35 6.28
CA VAL A 227 -2.45 3.77 5.66
C VAL A 227 -2.11 4.54 4.39
N LEU A 228 -2.58 4.06 3.23
CA LEU A 228 -2.41 4.75 1.95
C LEU A 228 -3.62 5.66 1.66
N ASP A 229 -3.39 6.78 0.95
CA ASP A 229 -4.45 7.75 0.63
C ASP A 229 -5.62 7.06 -0.13
N ALA A 230 -6.84 7.20 0.41
CA ALA A 230 -8.03 6.48 -0.04
C ALA A 230 -8.42 6.71 -1.53
N PRO A 231 -8.82 5.65 -2.27
CA PRO A 231 -9.18 5.70 -3.67
C PRO A 231 -10.66 6.06 -3.84
N TYR A 232 -10.98 7.35 -3.74
CA TYR A 232 -12.27 7.83 -4.21
C TYR A 232 -12.36 7.77 -5.73
N GLY A 233 -13.07 6.76 -6.25
CA GLY A 233 -13.71 6.78 -7.56
C GLY A 233 -12.84 6.45 -8.77
N ASN A 234 -13.44 5.68 -9.68
CA ASN A 234 -12.85 5.19 -10.93
C ASN A 234 -12.32 6.33 -11.83
N LYS A 235 -11.19 6.05 -12.53
CA LYS A 235 -10.36 6.90 -13.45
C LYS A 235 -9.18 7.61 -12.73
N ALA A 236 -7.91 7.16 -12.89
CA ALA A 236 -6.68 7.83 -12.37
C ALA A 236 -5.25 7.61 -13.02
N ALA A 237 -4.53 8.71 -13.33
CA ALA A 237 -3.07 9.00 -13.58
C ALA A 237 -2.86 10.56 -13.67
N GLY A 238 -1.80 11.22 -13.14
CA GLY A 238 -1.82 12.67 -12.78
C GLY A 238 -0.51 13.49 -12.61
N LEU A 239 -0.63 14.70 -12.03
CA LEU A 239 0.31 15.84 -12.02
C LEU A 239 0.77 16.27 -10.59
N LEU A 240 2.06 16.19 -10.23
CA LEU A 240 2.61 16.84 -9.03
C LEU A 240 2.41 18.38 -9.06
N GLN A 241 2.05 18.98 -7.93
CA GLN A 241 1.73 20.42 -7.82
C GLN A 241 2.43 21.09 -6.62
N PRO A 242 3.42 21.96 -6.85
CA PRO A 242 4.03 22.80 -5.82
C PRO A 242 2.99 23.63 -5.05
N SER A 243 3.23 23.87 -3.76
CA SER A 243 2.44 24.81 -2.96
C SER A 243 2.69 26.25 -3.40
N TYR A 244 1.65 27.08 -3.34
CA TYR A 244 1.75 28.53 -3.58
C TYR A 244 2.09 29.29 -2.31
#